data_AF-A0A4Y2WVJ1-F1
#
_entry.id   AF-A0A4Y2WVJ1-F1
#
_cell.length_a   1.000
_cell.length_b   1.000
_cell.length_c   1.000
_cell.angle_alpha   90.00
_cell.angle_beta   90.00
_cell.angle_gamma   90.00
#
_symmetry.space_group_name_H-M   'P 1'
#
loop_
_entity.id
_entity.type
_entity.pdbx_description
1 polymer ?
#
loop_
_entity_poly.entity_id
_entity_poly.type
_entity_poly.pdbx_seq_one_letter_code
_entity_poly.pdbx_strand_id
1 'polypeptide(L)'
;MGKRKSGPFSGQQIGPKSSTASNFPTFFLIKRISSSNETFHSMSPFLLEKAIMNNIGEVKCTKKLRSGHLLVEVHSRKQSEQIVKLKTFSNIQITVSPDASLNSSKGVITGGELLNVPTEEILKEFQSQGVSHVRRISIRRDGQLLNTKHLILTFDSAKLPENIKARYMRLCVRTYILNPLRCIKCQRFGHSKTSCRGTLTCARCAEVGHESTDCTHTEKCVNCKGEHTSFSRNCIAWKREKEIISTKINKLISYPEARKLVNS
;
A
#
# COMPACT_ATOMS: atom_id res chain seq x y z
N MET A 1 55.90 23.04 3.09
CA MET A 1 56.27 21.60 3.11
C MET A 1 55.04 20.78 3.50
N GLY A 2 54.65 19.83 2.65
CA GLY A 2 53.52 18.92 2.88
C GLY A 2 53.25 18.14 1.59
N LYS A 3 53.80 16.93 1.49
CA LYS A 3 53.93 16.16 0.24
C LYS A 3 52.58 15.73 -0.33
N ARG A 4 52.35 15.97 -1.63
CA ARG A 4 51.37 15.23 -2.44
C ARG A 4 51.82 13.77 -2.53
N LYS A 5 50.92 12.83 -2.23
CA LYS A 5 51.10 11.41 -2.59
C LYS A 5 50.16 11.07 -3.74
N SER A 6 50.75 10.72 -4.87
CA SER A 6 50.14 10.03 -5.99
C SER A 6 50.17 8.52 -5.73
N GLY A 7 49.05 7.84 -5.93
CA GLY A 7 48.98 6.37 -5.93
C GLY A 7 47.61 5.91 -6.46
N PRO A 8 47.56 4.95 -7.40
CA PRO A 8 46.33 4.56 -8.07
C PRO A 8 45.58 3.54 -7.22
N PHE A 9 44.31 3.78 -6.95
CA PHE A 9 43.41 2.73 -6.48
C PHE A 9 42.44 2.38 -7.60
N SER A 10 42.96 1.58 -8.55
CA SER A 10 42.16 0.64 -9.32
C SER A 10 41.64 -0.43 -8.35
N GLY A 11 40.55 -0.11 -7.66
CA GLY A 11 39.74 -1.08 -6.96
C GLY A 11 38.52 -1.36 -7.82
N GLN A 12 38.57 -2.39 -8.66
CA GLN A 12 37.36 -3.04 -9.14
C GLN A 12 36.64 -3.56 -7.89
N GLN A 13 35.67 -2.77 -7.38
CA GLN A 13 34.65 -3.32 -6.52
C GLN A 13 33.82 -4.26 -7.39
N ILE A 14 34.14 -5.55 -7.29
CA ILE A 14 33.16 -6.61 -7.55
C ILE A 14 32.06 -6.35 -6.53
N GLY A 15 31.07 -5.55 -6.94
CA GLY A 15 29.85 -5.37 -6.16
C GLY A 15 29.29 -6.76 -5.87
N PRO A 16 28.71 -6.98 -4.68
CA PRO A 16 28.07 -8.25 -4.39
C PRO A 16 27.09 -8.51 -5.52
N LYS A 17 27.26 -9.66 -6.20
CA LYS A 17 26.35 -10.15 -7.23
C LYS A 17 24.96 -9.87 -6.70
N SER A 18 24.23 -8.97 -7.36
CA SER A 18 22.84 -8.69 -7.06
C SER A 18 22.18 -10.05 -7.03
N SER A 19 21.87 -10.53 -5.82
CA SER A 19 20.98 -11.64 -5.66
C SER A 19 19.70 -11.11 -6.26
N THR A 20 19.41 -11.54 -7.48
CA THR A 20 18.10 -11.41 -8.08
C THR A 20 17.22 -12.27 -7.18
N ALA A 21 16.81 -11.69 -6.05
CA ALA A 21 15.75 -12.20 -5.22
C ALA A 21 14.56 -12.25 -6.17
N SER A 22 14.37 -13.44 -6.71
CA SER A 22 13.37 -13.69 -7.71
C SER A 22 12.04 -13.32 -7.06
N ASN A 23 11.48 -12.16 -7.37
CA ASN A 23 10.21 -11.73 -6.80
C ASN A 23 9.18 -12.77 -7.22
N PHE A 24 8.50 -13.38 -6.25
CA PHE A 24 7.33 -14.21 -6.47
C PHE A 24 6.20 -13.69 -5.58
N PRO A 25 4.93 -13.79 -6.01
CA PRO A 25 3.82 -13.39 -5.16
C PRO A 25 3.78 -14.26 -3.91
N THR A 26 3.64 -13.64 -2.74
CA THR A 26 3.55 -14.33 -1.44
C THR A 26 2.11 -14.42 -0.95
N PHE A 27 1.25 -13.48 -1.33
CA PHE A 27 -0.14 -13.43 -0.89
C PHE A 27 -1.10 -13.86 -2.00
N PHE A 28 -1.99 -14.81 -1.71
CA PHE A 28 -2.96 -15.32 -2.68
C PHE A 28 -4.37 -15.23 -2.12
N LEU A 29 -5.28 -14.73 -2.95
CA LEU A 29 -6.70 -14.73 -2.69
C LEU A 29 -7.33 -15.95 -3.35
N ILE A 30 -7.93 -16.80 -2.53
CA ILE A 30 -8.69 -17.98 -2.94
C ILE A 30 -10.17 -17.66 -2.83
N LYS A 31 -10.89 -17.83 -3.94
CA LYS A 31 -12.34 -17.65 -4.02
C LYS A 31 -12.99 -18.96 -4.45
N ARG A 32 -14.12 -19.27 -3.85
CA ARG A 32 -14.97 -20.38 -4.29
C ARG A 32 -15.69 -20.00 -5.58
N ILE A 33 -15.74 -20.93 -6.54
CA ILE A 33 -16.63 -20.83 -7.70
C ILE A 33 -17.96 -21.48 -7.29
N SER A 34 -19.04 -20.71 -7.34
CA SER A 34 -20.38 -21.20 -7.02
C SER A 34 -21.43 -20.40 -7.78
N SER A 35 -22.47 -21.09 -8.26
CA SER A 35 -23.66 -20.50 -8.88
C SER A 35 -24.58 -19.82 -7.86
N SER A 36 -24.51 -20.20 -6.58
CA SER A 36 -25.29 -19.65 -5.46
C SER A 36 -24.53 -18.59 -4.65
N ASN A 37 -23.38 -18.11 -5.16
CA ASN A 37 -22.49 -17.16 -4.47
C ASN A 37 -22.01 -17.64 -3.09
N GLU A 38 -21.90 -18.96 -2.91
CA GLU A 38 -21.40 -19.57 -1.69
C GLU A 38 -19.92 -19.22 -1.44
N THR A 39 -19.58 -19.00 -0.18
CA THR A 39 -18.22 -18.65 0.26
C THR A 39 -17.67 -19.69 1.23
N PHE A 40 -16.46 -19.49 1.74
CA PHE A 40 -15.87 -20.34 2.77
C PHE A 40 -16.45 -20.11 4.18
N HIS A 41 -17.51 -19.27 4.33
CA HIS A 41 -18.18 -19.09 5.62
C HIS A 41 -18.87 -20.36 6.11
N SER A 42 -19.45 -21.14 5.20
CA SER A 42 -20.16 -22.39 5.50
C SER A 42 -19.23 -23.59 5.69
N MET A 43 -17.92 -23.41 5.55
CA MET A 43 -16.95 -24.50 5.60
C MET A 43 -16.20 -24.56 6.93
N SER A 44 -15.92 -25.79 7.36
CA SER A 44 -15.11 -26.04 8.54
C SER A 44 -13.67 -25.54 8.33
N PRO A 45 -13.11 -24.79 9.29
CA PRO A 45 -11.72 -24.33 9.22
C PRO A 45 -10.72 -25.50 9.14
N PHE A 46 -11.02 -26.64 9.78
CA PHE A 46 -10.16 -27.82 9.74
C PHE A 46 -10.12 -28.47 8.37
N LEU A 47 -11.22 -28.46 7.62
CA LEU A 47 -11.25 -28.99 6.25
C LEU A 47 -10.42 -28.10 5.31
N LEU A 48 -10.53 -26.80 5.49
CA LEU A 48 -9.74 -25.83 4.72
C LEU A 48 -8.25 -25.96 4.99
N GLU A 49 -7.88 -26.07 6.26
CA GLU A 49 -6.48 -26.25 6.65
C GLU A 49 -5.91 -27.55 6.07
N LYS A 50 -6.62 -28.68 6.22
CA LYS A 50 -6.22 -29.96 5.61
C LYS A 50 -6.10 -29.88 4.09
N ALA A 51 -7.02 -29.19 3.42
CA ALA A 51 -6.97 -29.04 1.97
C ALA A 51 -5.73 -28.24 1.53
N ILE A 52 -5.40 -27.15 2.21
CA ILE A 52 -4.18 -26.37 1.95
C ILE A 52 -2.94 -27.23 2.22
N MET A 53 -2.90 -27.86 3.40
CA MET A 53 -1.81 -28.71 3.87
C MET A 53 -1.47 -29.83 2.88
N ASN A 54 -2.49 -30.54 2.39
CA ASN A 54 -2.33 -31.65 1.45
C ASN A 54 -1.87 -31.20 0.06
N ASN A 55 -2.22 -29.98 -0.38
CA ASN A 55 -1.91 -29.50 -1.73
C ASN A 55 -0.58 -28.76 -1.82
N ILE A 56 -0.25 -27.92 -0.83
CA ILE A 56 0.92 -27.03 -0.87
C ILE A 56 1.79 -27.07 0.39
N GLY A 57 1.49 -27.93 1.35
CA GLY A 57 2.23 -28.00 2.60
C GLY A 57 1.96 -26.80 3.52
N GLU A 58 2.84 -26.60 4.50
CA GLU A 58 2.63 -25.63 5.58
C GLU A 58 2.82 -24.22 5.03
N VAL A 59 1.82 -23.37 5.25
CA VAL A 59 1.83 -22.00 4.79
C VAL A 59 2.05 -21.06 5.96
N LYS A 60 2.55 -19.85 5.68
CA LYS A 60 2.90 -18.88 6.71
C LYS A 60 1.67 -18.40 7.46
N CYS A 61 0.58 -18.19 6.74
CA CYS A 61 -0.67 -17.75 7.34
C CYS A 61 -1.86 -18.03 6.43
N THR A 62 -2.97 -18.46 7.02
CA THR A 62 -4.28 -18.53 6.36
C THR A 62 -5.25 -17.63 7.12
N LYS A 63 -5.87 -16.67 6.44
CA LYS A 63 -6.87 -15.74 7.03
C LYS A 63 -8.17 -15.78 6.23
N LYS A 64 -9.29 -16.03 6.91
CA LYS A 64 -10.62 -15.83 6.33
C LYS A 64 -11.00 -14.36 6.34
N LEU A 65 -11.30 -13.79 5.17
CA LEU A 65 -11.70 -12.40 5.01
C LEU A 65 -13.19 -12.20 5.33
N ARG A 66 -13.60 -10.96 5.60
CA ARG A 66 -15.01 -10.60 5.81
C ARG A 66 -15.90 -10.88 4.59
N SER A 67 -15.32 -10.96 3.40
CA SER A 67 -16.02 -11.36 2.18
C SER A 67 -16.29 -12.87 2.11
N GLY A 68 -15.77 -13.66 3.06
CA GLY A 68 -15.83 -15.12 3.02
C GLY A 68 -14.79 -15.79 2.13
N HIS A 69 -13.85 -15.03 1.56
CA HIS A 69 -12.70 -15.56 0.82
C HIS A 69 -11.54 -15.93 1.75
N LEU A 70 -10.58 -16.69 1.25
CA LEU A 70 -9.36 -17.04 2.00
C LEU A 70 -8.18 -16.26 1.43
N LEU A 71 -7.41 -15.65 2.33
CA LEU A 71 -6.11 -15.09 2.03
C LEU A 71 -5.05 -16.06 2.56
N VAL A 72 -4.14 -16.49 1.71
CA VAL A 72 -3.04 -17.41 2.05
C VAL A 72 -1.71 -16.71 1.78
N GLU A 73 -0.82 -16.75 2.77
CA GLU A 73 0.57 -16.29 2.66
C GLU A 73 1.50 -17.51 2.58
N VAL A 74 2.25 -17.64 1.49
CA VAL A 74 3.18 -18.77 1.27
C VAL A 74 4.61 -18.44 1.71
N HIS A 75 5.42 -19.46 2.02
CA HIS A 75 6.83 -19.29 2.41
C HIS A 75 7.80 -19.25 1.22
N SER A 76 7.47 -19.95 0.13
CA SER A 76 8.44 -20.24 -0.93
C SER A 76 7.89 -20.06 -2.34
N ARG A 77 8.81 -19.88 -3.29
CA ARG A 77 8.52 -19.86 -4.73
C ARG A 77 7.80 -21.13 -5.19
N LYS A 78 8.23 -22.30 -4.70
CA LYS A 78 7.62 -23.59 -5.03
C LYS A 78 6.13 -23.59 -4.67
N GLN A 79 5.80 -23.13 -3.46
CA GLN A 79 4.39 -23.01 -3.03
C GLN A 79 3.63 -21.98 -3.85
N SER A 80 4.23 -20.82 -4.15
CA SER A 80 3.64 -19.81 -5.04
C SER A 80 3.30 -20.37 -6.42
N GLU A 81 4.15 -21.22 -6.98
CA GLU A 81 3.91 -21.84 -8.30
C GLU A 81 2.87 -22.97 -8.23
N GLN A 82 2.79 -23.67 -7.10
CA GLN A 82 1.80 -24.72 -6.87
C GLN A 82 0.39 -24.16 -6.61
N ILE A 83 0.27 -23.15 -5.74
CA ILE A 83 -1.02 -22.61 -5.30
C ILE A 83 -1.82 -22.00 -6.47
N VAL A 84 -1.15 -21.35 -7.42
CA VAL A 84 -1.78 -20.78 -8.62
C VAL A 84 -2.41 -21.85 -9.52
N LYS A 85 -1.89 -23.08 -9.49
CA LYS A 85 -2.38 -24.19 -10.31
C LYS A 85 -3.61 -24.88 -9.70
N LEU A 86 -3.95 -24.57 -8.45
CA LEU A 86 -5.08 -25.20 -7.77
C LEU A 86 -6.39 -24.71 -8.36
N LYS A 87 -7.21 -25.69 -8.76
CA LYS A 87 -8.57 -25.47 -9.28
C LYS A 87 -9.65 -25.99 -8.35
N THR A 88 -9.28 -26.86 -7.42
CA THR A 88 -10.21 -27.47 -6.48
C THR A 88 -9.62 -27.59 -5.08
N PHE A 89 -10.48 -27.50 -4.08
CA PHE A 89 -10.24 -27.99 -2.72
C PHE A 89 -11.21 -29.12 -2.44
N SER A 90 -10.70 -30.35 -2.37
CA SER A 90 -11.54 -31.55 -2.31
C SER A 90 -12.53 -31.57 -3.49
N ASN A 91 -13.83 -31.36 -3.23
CA ASN A 91 -14.88 -31.38 -4.26
C ASN A 91 -15.35 -29.97 -4.67
N ILE A 92 -14.68 -28.92 -4.18
CA ILE A 92 -15.11 -27.53 -4.36
C ILE A 92 -14.22 -26.85 -5.39
N GLN A 93 -14.82 -26.31 -6.44
CA GLN A 93 -14.09 -25.51 -7.42
C GLN A 93 -13.69 -24.16 -6.83
N ILE A 94 -12.45 -23.76 -7.10
CA ILE A 94 -11.86 -22.52 -6.61
C ILE A 94 -11.14 -21.78 -7.73
N THR A 95 -10.98 -20.47 -7.53
CA THR A 95 -10.01 -19.65 -8.26
C THR A 95 -8.97 -19.14 -7.29
N VAL A 96 -7.73 -19.14 -7.74
CA VAL A 96 -6.59 -18.58 -6.99
C VAL A 96 -6.00 -17.46 -7.81
N SER A 97 -5.76 -16.31 -7.17
CA SER A 97 -5.12 -15.15 -7.81
C SER A 97 -4.15 -14.49 -6.83
N PRO A 98 -2.99 -14.00 -7.30
CA PRO A 98 -2.15 -13.13 -6.48
C PRO A 98 -2.94 -11.93 -5.96
N ASP A 99 -2.79 -11.61 -4.67
CA ASP A 99 -3.40 -10.40 -4.14
C ASP A 99 -2.67 -9.16 -4.68
N ALA A 100 -3.38 -8.32 -5.42
CA ALA A 100 -2.80 -7.17 -6.10
C ALA A 100 -2.28 -6.10 -5.13
N SER A 101 -2.85 -5.98 -3.93
CA SER A 101 -2.43 -4.96 -2.97
C SER A 101 -1.26 -5.43 -2.12
N LEU A 102 -1.33 -6.65 -1.60
CA LEU A 102 -0.35 -7.19 -0.65
C LEU A 102 0.94 -7.64 -1.32
N ASN A 103 0.90 -8.00 -2.62
CA ASN A 103 2.10 -8.25 -3.42
C ASN A 103 2.64 -7.00 -4.12
N SER A 104 2.16 -5.82 -3.77
CA SER A 104 2.65 -4.56 -4.33
C SER A 104 3.18 -3.66 -3.24
N SER A 105 4.12 -2.80 -3.60
CA SER A 105 4.63 -1.73 -2.73
C SER A 105 4.60 -0.41 -3.49
N LYS A 106 4.52 0.70 -2.75
CA LYS A 106 4.52 2.04 -3.33
C LYS A 106 5.66 2.86 -2.76
N GLY A 107 6.44 3.43 -3.65
CA GLY A 107 7.57 4.29 -3.33
C GLY A 107 7.40 5.69 -3.90
N VAL A 108 8.01 6.67 -3.25
CA VAL A 108 8.16 8.04 -3.76
C VAL A 108 9.61 8.25 -4.13
N ILE A 109 9.83 8.73 -5.34
CA ILE A 109 11.12 9.27 -5.78
C ILE A 109 11.02 10.77 -6.00
N THR A 110 12.16 11.44 -5.89
CA THR A 110 12.30 12.87 -6.21
C THR A 110 13.34 12.99 -7.31
N GLY A 111 12.97 13.50 -8.48
CA GLY A 111 13.88 13.71 -9.62
C GLY A 111 13.45 14.93 -10.42
N GLY A 112 14.26 15.98 -10.41
CA GLY A 112 13.95 17.24 -11.11
C GLY A 112 14.01 17.07 -12.63
N GLU A 113 14.92 16.25 -13.09
CA GLU A 113 15.18 15.87 -14.47
C GLU A 113 13.98 15.15 -15.10
N LEU A 114 13.17 14.48 -14.25
CA LEU A 114 11.96 13.78 -14.68
C LEU A 114 10.72 14.67 -14.61
N LEU A 115 10.83 15.97 -14.33
CA LEU A 115 9.66 16.85 -14.13
C LEU A 115 8.77 16.94 -15.37
N ASN A 116 9.39 17.08 -16.54
CA ASN A 116 8.70 17.30 -17.82
C ASN A 116 8.58 16.03 -18.67
N VAL A 117 9.08 14.90 -18.18
CA VAL A 117 8.98 13.61 -18.88
C VAL A 117 7.57 13.03 -18.68
N PRO A 118 6.87 12.59 -19.74
CA PRO A 118 5.58 11.92 -19.63
C PRO A 118 5.63 10.68 -18.73
N THR A 119 4.55 10.40 -18.00
CA THR A 119 4.51 9.28 -17.05
C THR A 119 4.60 7.92 -17.73
N GLU A 120 4.16 7.83 -18.98
CA GLU A 120 4.14 6.65 -19.83
C GLU A 120 5.57 6.25 -20.24
N GLU A 121 6.39 7.26 -20.56
CA GLU A 121 7.80 7.06 -20.88
C GLU A 121 8.59 6.62 -19.63
N ILE A 122 8.36 7.28 -18.49
CA ILE A 122 8.98 6.89 -17.22
C ILE A 122 8.59 5.45 -16.86
N LEU A 123 7.32 5.08 -17.04
CA LEU A 123 6.85 3.71 -16.79
C LEU A 123 7.59 2.71 -17.67
N LYS A 124 7.71 2.98 -18.97
CA LYS A 124 8.43 2.11 -19.92
C LYS A 124 9.89 1.89 -19.51
N GLU A 125 10.58 2.96 -19.13
CA GLU A 125 11.99 2.91 -18.70
C GLU A 125 12.18 2.18 -17.36
N PHE A 126 11.20 2.22 -16.46
CA PHE A 126 11.25 1.59 -15.14
C PHE A 126 10.60 0.21 -15.06
N GLN A 127 9.92 -0.24 -16.11
CA GLN A 127 9.22 -1.52 -16.13
C GLN A 127 10.17 -2.71 -15.88
N SER A 128 11.37 -2.67 -16.44
CA SER A 128 12.43 -3.68 -16.22
C SER A 128 12.92 -3.76 -14.77
N GLN A 129 12.61 -2.74 -13.96
CA GLN A 129 12.94 -2.66 -12.53
C GLN A 129 11.72 -2.96 -11.64
N GLY A 130 10.66 -3.58 -12.21
CA GLY A 130 9.47 -4.01 -11.47
C GLY A 130 8.43 -2.93 -11.23
N VAL A 131 8.50 -1.78 -11.92
CA VAL A 131 7.48 -0.73 -11.81
C VAL A 131 6.28 -1.08 -12.70
N SER A 132 5.10 -1.17 -12.10
CA SER A 132 3.83 -1.47 -12.78
C SER A 132 2.96 -0.23 -13.02
N HIS A 133 3.18 0.85 -12.26
CA HIS A 133 2.43 2.09 -12.41
C HIS A 133 3.22 3.30 -11.92
N VAL A 134 3.14 4.41 -12.66
CA VAL A 134 3.75 5.70 -12.31
C VAL A 134 2.65 6.74 -12.12
N ARG A 135 2.71 7.51 -11.03
CA ARG A 135 1.81 8.64 -10.79
C ARG A 135 2.59 9.88 -10.42
N ARG A 136 2.41 10.96 -11.16
CA ARG A 136 2.97 12.26 -10.80
C ARG A 136 2.18 12.90 -9.67
N ILE A 137 2.89 13.48 -8.70
CA ILE A 137 2.26 14.33 -7.70
C ILE A 137 2.15 15.73 -8.29
N SER A 138 0.94 16.28 -8.27
CA SER A 138 0.65 17.64 -8.70
C SER A 138 0.09 18.44 -7.54
N ILE A 139 0.34 19.74 -7.53
CA ILE A 139 -0.13 20.69 -6.53
C ILE A 139 -1.00 21.73 -7.21
N ARG A 140 -2.00 22.26 -6.51
CA ARG A 140 -2.75 23.42 -6.99
C ARG A 140 -2.12 24.70 -6.42
N ARG A 141 -1.82 25.66 -7.29
CA ARG A 141 -1.41 27.03 -6.94
C ARG A 141 -2.16 27.98 -7.86
N ASP A 142 -2.80 28.99 -7.30
CA ASP A 142 -3.53 30.02 -8.05
C ASP A 142 -4.54 29.45 -9.06
N GLY A 143 -5.27 28.40 -8.65
CA GLY A 143 -6.24 27.71 -9.50
C GLY A 143 -5.66 26.75 -10.54
N GLN A 144 -4.35 26.78 -10.79
CA GLN A 144 -3.67 25.93 -11.77
C GLN A 144 -3.11 24.66 -11.12
N LEU A 145 -3.17 23.54 -11.85
CA LEU A 145 -2.58 22.27 -11.43
C LEU A 145 -1.14 22.15 -11.96
N LEU A 146 -0.17 22.29 -11.05
CA LEU A 146 1.24 22.24 -11.37
C LEU A 146 1.85 20.89 -11.02
N ASN A 147 2.59 20.32 -11.96
CA ASN A 147 3.35 19.11 -11.75
C ASN A 147 4.52 19.35 -10.78
N THR A 148 4.84 18.35 -9.95
CA THR A 148 6.01 18.37 -9.09
C THR A 148 7.06 17.36 -9.55
N LYS A 149 8.28 17.52 -9.02
CA LYS A 149 9.41 16.59 -9.21
C LYS A 149 9.24 15.25 -8.48
N HIS A 150 8.10 15.04 -7.80
CA HIS A 150 7.83 13.84 -7.03
C HIS A 150 6.94 12.88 -7.80
N LEU A 151 7.39 11.63 -7.89
CA LEU A 151 6.66 10.54 -8.55
C LEU A 151 6.38 9.45 -7.53
N ILE A 152 5.18 8.89 -7.58
CA ILE A 152 4.82 7.66 -6.87
C ILE A 152 4.93 6.51 -7.86
N LEU A 153 5.78 5.56 -7.53
CA LEU A 153 5.98 4.32 -8.26
C LEU A 153 5.23 3.21 -7.53
N THR A 154 4.48 2.40 -8.25
CA THR A 154 3.96 1.12 -7.75
C THR A 154 4.86 0.02 -8.28
N PHE A 155 5.40 -0.79 -7.37
CA PHE A 155 6.21 -1.96 -7.69
C PHE A 155 5.36 -3.22 -7.59
N ASP A 156 5.67 -4.21 -8.43
CA ASP A 156 5.08 -5.55 -8.46
C ASP A 156 5.62 -6.50 -7.37
N SER A 157 6.36 -5.96 -6.40
CA SER A 157 6.88 -6.66 -5.24
C SER A 157 6.34 -6.06 -3.94
N ALA A 158 6.05 -6.93 -2.97
CA ALA A 158 5.69 -6.54 -1.61
C ALA A 158 6.82 -5.77 -0.91
N LYS A 159 8.08 -6.07 -1.25
CA LYS A 159 9.25 -5.39 -0.69
C LYS A 159 9.60 -4.19 -1.57
N LEU A 160 9.68 -3.02 -0.93
CA LEU A 160 10.07 -1.80 -1.61
C LEU A 160 11.59 -1.80 -1.87
N PRO A 161 12.05 -1.56 -3.12
CA PRO A 161 13.47 -1.35 -3.37
C PRO A 161 13.94 -0.03 -2.76
N GLU A 162 15.19 0.05 -2.34
CA GLU A 162 15.76 1.28 -1.76
C GLU A 162 16.08 2.35 -2.80
N ASN A 163 16.34 1.93 -4.04
CA ASN A 163 16.78 2.80 -5.11
C ASN A 163 16.23 2.31 -6.45
N ILE A 164 16.06 3.24 -7.40
CA ILE A 164 15.77 2.96 -8.79
C ILE A 164 16.76 3.69 -9.70
N LYS A 165 17.16 3.06 -10.80
CA LYS A 165 18.13 3.63 -11.74
C LYS A 165 17.39 4.30 -12.90
N ALA A 166 17.66 5.58 -13.12
CA ALA A 166 17.20 6.36 -14.27
C ALA A 166 18.41 6.70 -15.13
N ARG A 167 18.74 5.82 -16.09
CA ARG A 167 19.96 5.91 -16.90
C ARG A 167 21.21 6.07 -16.03
N TYR A 168 21.85 7.23 -16.03
CA TYR A 168 23.06 7.50 -15.23
C TYR A 168 22.74 7.90 -13.78
N MET A 169 21.48 8.16 -13.44
CA MET A 169 21.06 8.59 -12.10
C MET A 169 20.59 7.42 -11.24
N ARG A 170 20.87 7.50 -9.95
CA ARG A 170 20.31 6.60 -8.93
C ARG A 170 19.43 7.41 -8.00
N LEU A 171 18.13 7.11 -7.99
CA LEU A 171 17.14 7.82 -7.20
C LEU A 171 16.74 6.99 -5.99
N CYS A 172 16.82 7.57 -4.79
CA CYS A 172 16.35 6.95 -3.57
C CYS A 172 14.81 6.82 -3.60
N VAL A 173 14.33 5.63 -3.28
CA VAL A 173 12.91 5.29 -3.19
C VAL A 173 12.51 5.29 -1.72
N ARG A 174 11.59 6.17 -1.34
CA ARG A 174 11.06 6.26 0.03
C ARG A 174 9.67 5.65 0.10
N THR A 175 9.31 5.01 1.20
CA THR A 175 7.95 4.45 1.37
C THR A 175 6.87 5.50 1.18
N TYR A 176 5.90 5.21 0.32
CA TYR A 176 4.76 6.08 0.11
C TYR A 176 3.70 5.87 1.20
N ILE A 177 3.65 6.80 2.17
CA ILE A 177 2.64 6.77 3.23
C ILE A 177 1.45 7.63 2.82
N LEU A 178 0.30 6.99 2.61
CA LEU A 178 -0.98 7.65 2.30
C LEU A 178 -1.41 8.59 3.43
N ASN A 179 -2.12 9.67 3.08
CA ASN A 179 -2.77 10.48 4.10
C ASN A 179 -3.99 9.74 4.66
N PRO A 180 -4.33 9.92 5.95
CA PRO A 180 -5.57 9.45 6.53
C PRO A 180 -6.77 9.69 5.64
N LEU A 181 -7.52 8.62 5.33
CA LEU A 181 -8.75 8.73 4.58
C LEU A 181 -9.80 9.39 5.47
N ARG A 182 -10.13 10.65 5.17
CA ARG A 182 -11.21 11.40 5.83
C ARG A 182 -12.48 11.30 5.00
N CYS A 183 -13.57 10.86 5.62
CA CYS A 183 -14.88 10.88 4.99
C CYS A 183 -15.34 12.33 4.81
N ILE A 184 -15.62 12.76 3.58
CA ILE A 184 -16.05 14.14 3.30
C ILE A 184 -17.47 14.42 3.83
N LYS A 185 -18.29 13.37 4.09
CA LYS A 185 -19.65 13.52 4.64
C LYS A 185 -19.63 13.76 6.15
N CYS A 186 -19.03 12.86 6.92
CA CYS A 186 -19.08 12.89 8.40
C CYS A 186 -17.77 13.33 9.06
N GLN A 187 -16.74 13.65 8.28
CA GLN A 187 -15.41 14.11 8.71
C GLN A 187 -14.58 13.13 9.55
N ARG A 188 -15.09 11.92 9.81
CA ARG A 188 -14.35 10.87 10.53
C ARG A 188 -13.34 10.18 9.63
N PHE A 189 -12.26 9.67 10.23
CA PHE A 189 -11.26 8.88 9.52
C PHE A 189 -11.71 7.43 9.26
N GLY A 190 -11.13 6.80 8.25
CA GLY A 190 -11.18 5.35 8.02
C GLY A 190 -12.18 4.86 6.97
N HIS A 191 -12.99 5.73 6.36
CA HIS A 191 -13.94 5.33 5.31
C HIS A 191 -14.21 6.45 4.29
N SER A 192 -14.68 6.06 3.10
CA SER A 192 -15.08 6.96 2.02
C SER A 192 -16.50 7.48 2.21
N LYS A 193 -16.89 8.48 1.41
CA LYS A 193 -18.27 8.98 1.34
C LYS A 193 -19.28 7.88 0.96
N THR A 194 -18.90 6.99 0.03
CA THR A 194 -19.76 5.91 -0.46
C THR A 194 -20.07 4.84 0.59
N SER A 195 -19.13 4.58 1.49
CA SER A 195 -19.32 3.63 2.60
C SER A 195 -19.80 4.30 3.89
N CYS A 196 -20.15 5.59 3.84
CA CYS A 196 -20.48 6.35 5.03
C CYS A 196 -21.93 6.12 5.48
N ARG A 197 -22.09 5.65 6.72
CA ARG A 197 -23.39 5.56 7.42
C ARG A 197 -23.66 6.76 8.35
N GLY A 198 -22.75 7.75 8.37
CA GLY A 198 -22.88 8.94 9.20
C GLY A 198 -23.75 10.02 8.58
N THR A 199 -24.06 11.03 9.39
CA THR A 199 -24.75 12.26 8.98
C THR A 199 -23.78 13.25 8.32
N LEU A 200 -24.33 14.20 7.57
CA LEU A 200 -23.57 15.33 7.06
C LEU A 200 -23.06 16.16 8.25
N THR A 201 -21.75 16.39 8.30
CA THR A 201 -21.09 17.12 9.39
C THR A 201 -20.12 18.14 8.79
N CYS A 202 -20.20 19.38 9.28
CA CYS A 202 -19.36 20.47 8.83
C CYS A 202 -17.88 20.19 9.16
N ALA A 203 -17.00 20.35 8.17
CA ALA A 203 -15.57 20.18 8.35
C ALA A 203 -14.92 21.28 9.22
N ARG A 204 -15.57 22.44 9.34
CA ARG A 204 -15.08 23.59 10.11
C ARG A 204 -15.48 23.50 11.59
N CYS A 205 -16.78 23.43 11.89
CA CYS A 205 -17.31 23.53 13.26
C CYS A 205 -17.80 22.20 13.88
N ALA A 206 -17.70 21.08 13.15
CA ALA A 206 -18.16 19.76 13.60
C ALA A 206 -19.68 19.62 13.86
N GLU A 207 -20.49 20.63 13.52
CA GLU A 207 -21.95 20.56 13.63
C GLU A 207 -22.57 19.78 12.48
N VAL A 208 -23.75 19.20 12.73
CA VAL A 208 -24.50 18.42 11.75
C VAL A 208 -25.39 19.31 10.89
N GLY A 209 -25.62 18.91 9.64
CA GLY A 209 -26.67 19.51 8.79
C GLY A 209 -26.21 20.56 7.77
N HIS A 210 -24.93 20.93 7.70
CA HIS A 210 -24.42 21.86 6.68
C HIS A 210 -22.99 21.54 6.21
N GLU A 211 -22.59 22.13 5.08
CA GLU A 211 -21.25 22.03 4.50
C GLU A 211 -20.32 23.16 4.97
N SER A 212 -19.00 23.01 4.83
CA SER A 212 -18.04 23.98 5.35
C SER A 212 -17.81 25.22 4.48
N THR A 213 -18.36 25.27 3.27
CA THR A 213 -18.06 26.31 2.26
C THR A 213 -18.34 27.72 2.78
N ASP A 214 -19.50 27.90 3.42
CA ASP A 214 -19.97 29.20 3.92
C ASP A 214 -20.04 29.24 5.46
N CYS A 215 -19.39 28.28 6.12
CA CYS A 215 -19.41 28.19 7.57
C CYS A 215 -18.45 29.20 8.21
N THR A 216 -18.99 30.08 9.06
CA THR A 216 -18.26 31.09 9.84
C THR A 216 -18.15 30.76 11.33
N HIS A 217 -18.79 29.67 11.78
CA HIS A 217 -18.70 29.22 13.17
C HIS A 217 -17.27 28.88 13.59
N THR A 218 -17.03 28.93 14.90
CA THR A 218 -15.75 28.60 15.54
C THR A 218 -15.28 27.21 15.13
N GLU A 219 -13.98 27.10 14.85
CA GLU A 219 -13.39 25.86 14.39
C GLU A 219 -13.41 24.77 15.48
N LYS A 220 -13.84 23.57 15.10
CA LYS A 220 -13.88 22.42 15.99
C LYS A 220 -13.68 21.14 15.20
N CYS A 221 -12.75 20.31 15.66
CA CYS A 221 -12.44 19.05 15.00
C CYS A 221 -13.40 17.94 15.44
N VAL A 222 -14.00 17.23 14.48
CA VAL A 222 -14.89 16.08 14.77
C VAL A 222 -14.15 14.96 15.53
N ASN A 223 -12.87 14.76 15.21
CA ASN A 223 -12.08 13.61 15.64
C ASN A 223 -11.39 13.81 17.00
N CYS A 224 -10.82 14.99 17.27
CA CYS A 224 -10.10 15.25 18.53
C CYS A 224 -10.73 16.34 19.40
N LYS A 225 -11.84 16.95 18.96
CA LYS A 225 -12.56 18.03 19.66
C LYS A 225 -11.77 19.32 19.90
N GLY A 226 -10.59 19.48 19.29
CA GLY A 226 -9.76 20.68 19.40
C GLY A 226 -10.20 21.82 18.48
N GLU A 227 -9.65 23.01 18.73
CA GLU A 227 -9.92 24.27 18.04
C GLU A 227 -9.19 24.37 16.70
N HIS A 228 -9.61 23.54 15.75
CA HIS A 228 -9.14 23.58 14.37
C HIS A 228 -10.11 22.81 13.47
N THR A 229 -10.08 23.10 12.17
CA THR A 229 -10.85 22.33 11.19
C THR A 229 -10.51 20.83 11.16
N SER A 230 -11.48 20.01 10.79
CA SER A 230 -11.34 18.55 10.70
C SER A 230 -10.35 18.07 9.62
N PHE A 231 -9.85 18.98 8.77
CA PHE A 231 -8.82 18.69 7.76
C PHE A 231 -7.42 19.17 8.16
N SER A 232 -7.24 19.71 9.36
CA SER A 232 -5.93 20.13 9.87
C SER A 232 -4.95 18.96 10.01
N ARG A 233 -3.73 19.13 9.47
CA ARG A 233 -2.63 18.16 9.61
C ARG A 233 -1.96 18.22 10.99
N ASN A 234 -2.23 19.27 11.76
CA ASN A 234 -1.71 19.41 13.13
C ASN A 234 -2.56 18.66 14.15
N CYS A 235 -3.74 18.17 13.76
CA CYS A 235 -4.65 17.39 14.60
C CYS A 235 -3.96 16.14 15.17
N ILE A 236 -4.06 15.93 16.49
CA ILE A 236 -3.52 14.74 17.17
C ILE A 236 -4.12 13.44 16.63
N ALA A 237 -5.43 13.43 16.33
CA ALA A 237 -6.10 12.26 15.77
C ALA A 237 -5.61 11.98 14.35
N TRP A 238 -5.31 13.02 13.57
CA TRP A 238 -4.72 12.87 12.24
C TRP A 238 -3.30 12.30 12.30
N LYS A 239 -2.45 12.81 13.20
CA LYS A 239 -1.07 12.31 13.40
C LYS A 239 -1.07 10.84 13.82
N ARG A 240 -1.92 10.48 14.78
CA ARG A 240 -2.11 9.08 15.21
C ARG A 240 -2.56 8.19 14.06
N GLU A 241 -3.55 8.62 13.28
CA GLU A 241 -4.04 7.86 12.13
C GLU A 241 -2.97 7.71 11.03
N LYS A 242 -2.15 8.76 10.82
CA LYS A 242 -1.01 8.72 9.90
C LYS A 242 0.05 7.70 10.36
N GLU A 243 0.31 7.63 11.66
CA GLU A 243 1.22 6.65 12.26
C GLU A 243 0.69 5.22 12.13
N ILE A 244 -0.60 4.99 12.35
CA ILE A 244 -1.23 3.67 12.11
C ILE A 244 -1.03 3.22 10.66
N ILE A 245 -1.26 4.12 9.69
CA ILE A 245 -1.05 3.83 8.26
C ILE A 245 0.44 3.57 7.97
N SER A 246 1.34 4.35 8.56
CA SER A 246 2.79 4.16 8.44
C SER A 246 3.20 2.77 8.94
N THR A 247 2.81 2.41 10.16
CA THR A 247 3.09 1.12 10.79
C THR A 247 2.52 -0.04 9.98
N LYS A 248 1.29 0.10 9.48
CA LYS A 248 0.66 -0.88 8.59
C LYS A 248 1.55 -1.17 7.37
N ILE A 249 2.03 -0.13 6.69
CA ILE A 249 2.83 -0.26 5.47
C ILE A 249 4.23 -0.80 5.81
N ASN A 250 4.90 -0.23 6.81
CA ASN A 250 6.29 -0.59 7.14
C ASN A 250 6.42 -2.00 7.71
N LYS A 251 5.43 -2.47 8.47
CA LYS A 251 5.43 -3.82 9.06
C LYS A 251 4.67 -4.85 8.21
N LEU A 252 4.06 -4.44 7.09
CA LEU A 252 3.22 -5.29 6.23
C LEU A 252 2.11 -6.05 6.99
N ILE A 253 1.48 -5.37 7.95
CA ILE A 253 0.41 -5.93 8.79
C ILE A 253 -0.96 -5.35 8.42
N SER A 254 -2.02 -5.94 8.95
CA SER A 254 -3.37 -5.39 8.77
C SER A 254 -3.56 -4.08 9.54
N TYR A 255 -4.52 -3.28 9.09
CA TYR A 255 -4.85 -2.02 9.75
C TYR A 255 -5.26 -2.19 11.24
N PRO A 256 -6.09 -3.19 11.62
CA PRO A 256 -6.39 -3.44 13.03
C PRO A 256 -5.17 -3.82 13.87
N GLU A 257 -4.25 -4.63 13.34
CA GLU A 257 -2.99 -4.98 14.02
C GLU A 257 -2.12 -3.74 14.23
N ALA A 258 -1.94 -2.92 13.19
CA ALA A 258 -1.20 -1.66 13.29
C ALA A 258 -1.83 -0.68 14.29
N ARG A 259 -3.16 -0.58 14.31
CA ARG A 259 -3.90 0.25 15.25
C ARG A 259 -3.71 -0.21 16.70
N LYS A 260 -3.69 -1.52 16.96
CA LYS A 260 -3.40 -2.04 18.31
C LYS A 260 -1.99 -1.65 18.75
N LEU A 261 -0.99 -1.83 17.90
CA LEU A 261 0.41 -1.51 18.22
C LEU A 261 0.66 -0.03 18.51
N VAL A 262 0.03 0.89 17.78
CA VAL A 262 0.16 2.35 18.00
C VAL A 262 -0.65 2.82 19.21
N ASN A 263 -1.64 2.03 19.64
CA ASN A 263 -2.50 2.38 20.77
C ASN A 263 -2.10 1.68 22.07
N SER A 264 -1.13 0.76 22.02
CA SER A 264 -0.49 0.15 23.19
C SER A 264 0.46 1.16 23.82
#